data_AF-A0A1I0Q4G8-F1
#
_entry.id   AF-A0A1I0Q4G8-F1
#
_cell.length_a   1.000
_cell.length_b   1.000
_cell.length_c   1.000
_cell.angle_alpha   90.00
_cell.angle_beta   90.00
_cell.angle_gamma   90.00
#
_symmetry.space_group_name_H-M   'P 1'
#
loop_
_entity.id
_entity.type
_entity.pdbx_description
1 polymer ?
#
loop_
_entity_poly.entity_id
_entity_poly.type
_entity_poly.pdbx_seq_one_letter_code
_entity_poly.pdbx_strand_id
1 'polypeptide(L)'
;MALKRYKPFSPISEKQRAKKKQQSGRYILDSEFYQEIWEERNGICEITGQSLGTEPLSTMFHHLLPKAKYPQFRYCKWNIMMVKPEIHQQIEQDIDKVPAAKKKFEELMALVVFVL
;
A
#
# COMPACT_ATOMS: atom_id res chain seq x y z
N MET A 1 -11.62 -42.66 -25.35
CA MET A 1 -11.12 -41.39 -24.78
C MET A 1 -10.49 -41.67 -23.43
N ALA A 2 -9.19 -41.46 -23.27
CA ALA A 2 -8.52 -41.66 -21.97
C ALA A 2 -8.79 -40.45 -21.05
N LEU A 3 -9.38 -40.69 -19.88
CA LEU A 3 -9.55 -39.68 -18.84
C LEU A 3 -8.16 -39.22 -18.35
N LYS A 4 -7.85 -37.91 -18.46
CA LYS A 4 -6.64 -37.34 -17.85
C LYS A 4 -6.70 -37.57 -16.34
N ARG A 5 -5.80 -38.40 -15.81
CA ARG A 5 -5.62 -38.60 -14.36
C ARG A 5 -5.16 -37.27 -13.74
N TYR A 6 -6.00 -36.67 -12.90
CA TYR A 6 -5.65 -35.45 -12.16
C TYR A 6 -4.60 -35.81 -11.10
N LYS A 7 -3.44 -35.15 -11.11
CA LYS A 7 -2.43 -35.31 -10.05
C LYS A 7 -2.93 -34.56 -8.81
N PRO A 8 -2.97 -35.19 -7.62
CA PRO A 8 -3.31 -34.48 -6.40
C PRO A 8 -2.27 -33.37 -6.14
N PHE A 9 -2.73 -32.21 -5.68
CA PHE A 9 -1.84 -31.15 -5.23
C PHE A 9 -0.95 -31.67 -4.10
N SER A 10 0.37 -31.52 -4.24
CA SER A 10 1.32 -31.85 -3.18
C SER A 10 1.07 -30.97 -1.96
N PRO A 11 1.18 -31.50 -0.73
CA PRO A 11 1.06 -30.69 0.48
C PRO A 11 2.10 -29.57 0.48
N ILE A 12 1.67 -28.38 0.90
CA ILE A 12 2.52 -27.19 0.96
C ILE A 12 3.64 -27.42 1.98
N SER A 13 4.90 -27.14 1.61
CA SER A 13 6.07 -27.30 2.48
C SER A 13 6.00 -26.40 3.72
N GLU A 14 6.69 -26.77 4.79
CA GLU A 14 6.77 -25.96 6.02
C GLU A 14 7.30 -24.54 5.74
N LYS A 15 8.30 -24.42 4.86
CA LYS A 15 8.84 -23.12 4.43
C LYS A 15 7.77 -22.26 3.76
N GLN A 16 6.93 -22.84 2.92
CA GLN A 16 5.81 -22.13 2.30
C GLN A 16 4.72 -21.77 3.32
N ARG A 17 4.41 -22.65 4.27
CA ARG A 17 3.46 -22.37 5.37
C ARG A 17 3.94 -21.19 6.23
N ALA A 18 5.21 -21.18 6.61
CA ALA A 18 5.81 -20.10 7.39
C ALA A 18 5.76 -18.76 6.65
N LYS A 19 6.10 -18.74 5.35
CA LYS A 19 5.96 -17.55 4.50
C LYS A 19 4.52 -17.05 4.43
N LYS A 20 3.55 -17.95 4.24
CA LYS A 20 2.13 -17.60 4.20
C LYS A 20 1.64 -17.01 5.53
N LYS A 21 2.08 -17.57 6.67
CA LYS A 21 1.78 -17.05 8.01
C LYS A 21 2.40 -15.67 8.26
N GLN A 22 3.64 -15.44 7.82
CA GLN A 22 4.27 -14.13 7.91
C GLN A 22 3.54 -13.09 7.02
N GLN A 23 3.13 -13.50 5.82
CA GLN A 23 2.37 -12.66 4.91
C GLN A 23 1.00 -12.30 5.48
N SER A 24 0.27 -13.26 6.08
CA SER A 24 -1.01 -12.96 6.73
C SER A 24 -0.85 -12.03 7.93
N GLY A 25 0.22 -12.20 8.73
CA GLY A 25 0.50 -11.30 9.83
C GLY A 25 0.74 -9.85 9.36
N ARG A 26 1.51 -9.67 8.28
CA ARG A 26 1.71 -8.34 7.68
C ARG A 26 0.42 -7.74 7.12
N TYR A 27 -0.43 -8.56 6.51
CA TYR A 27 -1.72 -8.11 5.99
C TYR A 27 -2.63 -7.55 7.10
N ILE A 28 -2.66 -8.22 8.26
CA ILE A 28 -3.44 -7.74 9.42
C ILE A 28 -2.91 -6.38 9.87
N LEU A 29 -1.59 -6.24 10.06
CA LEU A 29 -0.97 -4.98 10.49
C LEU A 29 -1.20 -3.83 9.48
N ASP A 30 -1.09 -4.12 8.18
CA ASP A 30 -1.38 -3.12 7.14
C ASP A 30 -2.85 -2.69 7.18
N SER A 31 -3.78 -3.64 7.37
CA SER A 31 -5.22 -3.35 7.45
C SER A 31 -5.59 -2.50 8.66
N GLU A 32 -5.05 -2.82 9.83
CA GLU A 32 -5.25 -2.04 11.06
C GLU A 32 -4.72 -0.61 10.91
N PHE A 33 -3.53 -0.46 10.34
CA PHE A 33 -2.92 0.84 10.08
C PHE A 33 -3.73 1.69 9.07
N TYR A 34 -4.24 1.08 8.00
CA TYR A 34 -5.07 1.79 7.02
C TYR A 34 -6.44 2.16 7.58
N GLN A 35 -7.03 1.30 8.43
CA GLN A 35 -8.27 1.62 9.13
C GLN A 35 -8.10 2.88 10.00
N GLU A 36 -6.99 2.96 10.75
CA GLU A 36 -6.71 4.13 11.59
C GLU A 36 -6.61 5.43 10.78
N ILE A 37 -5.91 5.39 9.63
CA ILE A 37 -5.81 6.55 8.72
C ILE A 37 -7.17 6.92 8.12
N TRP A 38 -7.97 5.91 7.75
CA TRP A 38 -9.28 6.11 7.16
C TRP A 38 -10.23 6.86 8.10
N GLU A 39 -10.27 6.45 9.37
CA GLU A 39 -11.07 7.07 10.42
C GLU A 39 -10.59 8.50 10.69
N GLU A 40 -9.27 8.74 10.76
CA GLU A 40 -8.70 10.07 10.98
C GLU A 40 -8.98 11.04 9.81
N ARG A 41 -8.95 10.53 8.57
CA ARG A 41 -9.04 11.36 7.34
C ARG A 41 -10.41 11.29 6.66
N ASN A 42 -11.40 10.68 7.30
CA ASN A 42 -12.79 10.58 6.85
C ASN A 42 -12.99 9.99 5.45
N GLY A 43 -12.08 9.11 5.00
CA GLY A 43 -12.19 8.49 3.67
C GLY A 43 -12.24 9.49 2.50
N ILE A 44 -11.58 10.65 2.62
CA ILE A 44 -11.53 11.67 1.57
C ILE A 44 -10.20 11.61 0.79
N CYS A 45 -10.29 11.62 -0.54
CA CYS A 45 -9.14 11.74 -1.43
C CYS A 45 -8.42 13.08 -1.21
N GLU A 46 -7.14 13.05 -0.85
CA GLU A 46 -6.34 14.26 -0.59
C GLU A 46 -6.04 15.09 -1.83
N ILE A 47 -6.25 14.53 -3.03
CA ILE A 47 -6.01 15.21 -4.32
C ILE A 47 -7.29 15.84 -4.86
N THR A 48 -8.42 15.11 -4.82
CA THR A 48 -9.67 15.56 -5.45
C THR A 48 -10.69 16.10 -4.44
N GLY A 49 -10.48 15.88 -3.13
CA GLY A 49 -11.45 16.22 -2.09
C GLY A 49 -12.73 15.37 -2.09
N GLN A 50 -12.79 14.34 -2.95
CA GLN A 50 -13.97 13.48 -3.08
C GLN A 50 -13.89 12.27 -2.16
N SER A 51 -15.05 11.75 -1.74
CA SER A 51 -15.12 10.50 -0.98
C SER A 51 -14.53 9.32 -1.77
N LEU A 52 -13.84 8.43 -1.05
CA LEU A 52 -13.27 7.18 -1.56
C LEU A 52 -14.23 5.99 -1.43
N GLY A 53 -15.46 6.22 -0.96
CA GLY A 53 -16.46 5.18 -0.73
C GLY A 53 -16.64 4.89 0.75
N THR A 54 -17.01 3.65 1.06
CA THR A 54 -17.43 3.25 2.42
C THR A 54 -16.36 2.47 3.19
N GLU A 55 -15.36 1.90 2.50
CA GLU A 55 -14.38 0.99 3.09
C GLU A 55 -12.95 1.34 2.68
N PRO A 56 -11.97 1.18 3.60
CA PRO A 56 -10.57 1.43 3.29
C PRO A 56 -9.96 0.29 2.48
N LEU A 57 -9.85 0.48 1.17
CA LEU A 57 -9.12 -0.45 0.31
C LEU A 57 -7.63 -0.12 0.29
N SER A 58 -6.77 -1.13 0.38
CA SER A 58 -5.31 -0.93 0.36
C SER A 58 -4.78 -0.16 -0.87
N THR A 59 -5.50 -0.19 -2.00
CA THR A 59 -5.20 0.57 -3.22
C THR A 59 -5.47 2.07 -3.11
N MET A 60 -6.09 2.52 -2.01
CA MET A 60 -6.35 3.92 -1.73
C MET A 60 -5.24 4.57 -0.89
N PHE A 61 -4.29 3.80 -0.39
CA PHE A 61 -3.24 4.29 0.51
C PHE A 61 -1.88 4.21 -0.19
N HIS A 62 -1.44 5.34 -0.74
CA HIS A 62 -0.17 5.43 -1.45
C HIS A 62 0.97 5.72 -0.47
N HIS A 63 2.03 4.90 -0.48
CA HIS A 63 3.29 5.18 0.21
C HIS A 63 4.12 6.19 -0.60
N LEU A 64 4.22 7.45 -0.13
CA LEU A 64 5.03 8.48 -0.79
C LEU A 64 6.51 8.06 -0.88
N LEU A 65 7.08 7.62 0.24
CA LEU A 65 8.37 6.93 0.28
C LEU A 65 8.13 5.41 0.20
N PRO A 66 8.53 4.73 -0.89
CA PRO A 66 8.18 3.34 -1.11
C PRO A 66 8.70 2.41 -0.02
N LYS A 67 7.80 1.60 0.55
CA LYS A 67 8.12 0.65 1.64
C LYS A 67 9.19 -0.39 1.31
N ALA A 68 9.49 -0.63 0.04
CA ALA A 68 10.58 -1.49 -0.40
C ALA A 68 11.96 -0.84 -0.18
N LYS A 69 12.05 0.47 -0.34
CA LYS A 69 13.29 1.26 -0.15
C LYS A 69 13.38 1.82 1.27
N TYR A 70 12.25 2.19 1.87
CA TYR A 70 12.18 2.80 3.20
C TYR A 70 11.23 2.02 4.13
N PRO A 71 11.57 0.77 4.50
CA PRO A 71 10.71 -0.07 5.32
C PRO A 71 10.42 0.52 6.72
N GLN A 72 11.33 1.34 7.25
CA GLN A 72 11.16 2.02 8.54
C GLN A 72 10.02 3.04 8.54
N PHE A 73 9.61 3.55 7.37
CA PHE A 73 8.51 4.52 7.23
C PHE A 73 7.18 3.87 6.83
N ARG A 74 7.09 2.53 6.85
CA ARG A 74 5.89 1.80 6.40
C ARG A 74 4.63 2.18 7.17
N TYR A 75 4.75 2.31 8.48
CA TYR A 75 3.65 2.60 9.42
C TYR A 75 3.69 4.05 9.92
N CYS A 76 4.25 4.96 9.12
CA CYS A 76 4.24 6.38 9.40
C CYS A 76 3.08 7.03 8.65
N LYS A 77 2.09 7.58 9.37
CA LYS A 77 0.92 8.20 8.75
C LYS A 77 1.28 9.33 7.77
N TRP A 78 2.30 10.13 8.09
CA TRP A 78 2.80 11.20 7.22
C TRP A 78 3.36 10.69 5.89
N ASN A 79 3.74 9.41 5.81
CA ASN A 79 4.24 8.76 4.59
C ASN A 79 3.12 8.21 3.71
N ILE A 80 1.86 8.32 4.15
CA ILE A 80 0.69 7.83 3.43
C ILE A 80 -0.06 9.00 2.84
N MET A 81 -0.39 8.91 1.56
CA MET A 81 -1.34 9.79 0.90
C MET A 81 -2.59 8.99 0.51
N MET A 82 -3.75 9.44 0.98
CA MET A 82 -5.02 8.78 0.69
C MET A 82 -5.58 9.31 -0.63
N VAL A 83 -5.66 8.44 -1.65
CA VAL A 83 -6.00 8.81 -3.02
C VAL A 83 -6.95 7.80 -3.65
N LYS A 84 -7.59 8.20 -4.75
CA LYS A 84 -8.38 7.24 -5.53
C LYS A 84 -7.48 6.20 -6.20
N PRO A 85 -7.97 4.96 -6.45
CA PRO A 85 -7.17 3.91 -7.10
C PRO A 85 -6.57 4.32 -8.45
N GLU A 86 -7.28 5.09 -9.27
CA GLU A 86 -6.76 5.58 -10.56
C GLU A 86 -5.61 6.59 -10.39
N ILE A 87 -5.66 7.43 -9.34
CA ILE A 87 -4.59 8.38 -9.01
C ILE A 87 -3.41 7.62 -8.43
N HIS A 88 -3.65 6.62 -7.57
CA HIS A 88 -2.60 5.74 -7.06
C HIS A 88 -1.82 5.11 -8.21
N GLN A 89 -2.53 4.51 -9.18
CA GLN A 89 -1.92 3.92 -10.36
C GLN A 89 -1.15 4.96 -11.19
N GLN A 90 -1.68 6.17 -11.34
CA GLN A 90 -1.00 7.25 -12.06
C GLN A 90 0.30 7.67 -11.36
N ILE A 91 0.31 7.76 -10.03
CA ILE A 91 1.54 8.07 -9.26
C ILE A 91 2.59 6.98 -9.45
N GLU A 92 2.19 5.70 -9.42
CA GLU A 92 3.10 4.57 -9.63
C GLU A 92 3.69 4.53 -11.05
N GLN A 93 2.90 4.94 -12.04
CA GLN A 93 3.34 5.00 -13.44
C GLN A 93 4.24 6.20 -13.70
N ASP A 94 3.81 7.38 -13.26
CA ASP A 94 4.43 8.67 -13.56
C ASP A 94 3.95 9.75 -12.58
N ILE A 95 4.72 9.94 -11.50
CA ILE A 95 4.42 10.92 -10.44
C ILE A 95 4.40 12.37 -10.93
N ASP A 96 5.09 12.69 -12.03
CA ASP A 96 5.10 14.05 -12.61
C ASP A 96 3.71 14.49 -13.08
N LYS A 97 2.85 13.52 -13.42
CA LYS A 97 1.45 13.80 -13.80
C LYS A 97 0.54 14.08 -12.60
N VAL A 98 1.03 13.94 -11.38
CA VAL A 98 0.29 14.24 -10.15
C VAL A 98 1.10 15.23 -9.29
N PRO A 99 1.08 16.54 -9.63
CA PRO A 99 1.99 17.52 -9.03
C PRO A 99 1.91 17.61 -7.50
N ALA A 100 0.73 17.43 -6.92
CA ALA A 100 0.56 17.45 -5.47
C ALA A 100 1.22 16.25 -4.78
N ALA A 101 1.20 15.06 -5.38
CA ALA A 101 1.92 13.89 -4.88
C ALA A 101 3.43 14.07 -5.03
N LYS A 102 3.89 14.55 -6.19
CA LYS A 102 5.29 14.88 -6.45
C LYS A 102 5.85 15.86 -5.42
N LYS A 103 5.13 16.96 -5.18
CA LYS A 103 5.54 17.98 -4.21
C LYS A 103 5.72 17.38 -2.81
N LYS A 104 4.75 16.61 -2.30
CA LYS A 104 4.87 15.97 -0.98
C LYS A 104 6.05 14.97 -0.95
N PHE A 105 6.25 14.21 -2.02
CA PHE A 105 7.37 13.29 -2.12
C PHE A 105 8.72 14.03 -2.03
N GLU A 106 8.89 15.13 -2.78
CA GLU A 106 10.11 15.94 -2.77
C GLU A 106 10.36 16.58 -1.41
N GLU A 107 9.32 17.09 -0.75
CA GLU A 107 9.40 17.62 0.62
C GLU A 107 9.87 16.55 1.62
N LEU A 108 9.28 15.35 1.58
CA LEU A 108 9.68 14.24 2.44
C LEU A 108 11.11 13.76 2.14
N MET A 109 11.47 13.67 0.86
CA MET A 109 12.82 13.29 0.45
C MET A 109 13.86 14.30 0.96
N ALA A 110 13.59 15.60 0.85
CA ALA A 110 14.47 16.63 1.38
C ALA A 110 14.67 16.44 2.88
N LEU A 111 13.58 16.26 3.66
CA LEU A 111 13.66 16.06 5.11
C LEU A 111 14.45 14.81 5.49
N VAL A 112 14.24 13.69 4.80
CA VAL A 112 14.92 12.42 5.12
C VAL A 112 16.41 12.47 4.77
N VAL A 113 16.81 13.21 3.74
CA VAL A 113 18.23 13.39 3.36
C VAL A 113 19.02 14.15 4.42
N PHE A 114 18.38 15.03 5.22
CA PHE A 114 19.06 15.74 6.31
C PHE A 114 19.19 14.93 7.61
N VAL A 115 18.54 13.77 7.69
CA VAL A 115 18.48 12.93 8.91
C VAL A 115 19.31 11.64 8.75
N LEU A 116 19.82 11.37 7.54
CA LEU A 116 20.71 10.24 7.21
C LEU A 116 22.13 10.75 6.98
#